data_AF-A0A1F3LD17-F1
#
_entry.id   AF-A0A1F3LD17-F1
#
_cell.length_a   1.000
_cell.length_b   1.000
_cell.length_c   1.000
_cell.angle_alpha   90.00
_cell.angle_beta   90.00
_cell.angle_gamma   90.00
#
_symmetry.space_group_name_H-M   'P 1'
#
loop_
_entity.id
_entity.type
_entity.pdbx_description
1 polymer ?
#
loop_
_entity_poly.entity_id
_entity_poly.type
_entity_poly.pdbx_seq_one_letter_code
_entity_poly.pdbx_strand_id
1 'polypeptide(L)'
;MAKEIINREENYSLWYNNLVIKADLAENSAVRGCMVIKPYGYAIWEKIQAQLDKMFKETGHENAYFPLFIPKSFLSKEAEHVEGFAKECAVVTHHRLMANPDGPGVVVDPDAKLEEELVVRPTSETIIWSTYKNWIKSYRDLPLLINQWANVVRWEMRTRLFLRTTEFLWQEGHTAHATQAEAIEETERMVQVYAKFAREYMSMPVIVGRKSESERFAGALDTLCIEAMMQDGKALQAGTSHFLGQNFAKAFDVQFANKEGGLEYVWATSWGVSTRLMGALVMAHSDNNGLVLPPKLAPIQVVMVPIFKTDEEHESILIKMNEIKQKLTALGISSKIDDRDNLRSGFKFAEWELKGVPVRIAVGPRDMEKGTVELARRDTLAKEFVSQEGIEIHIQKLLDDIQANIYKKALDFRDANTVKVDDYETFKKRIEEGGFLLCHWDGTAETEEKIKNDTKATIRCIPMENAEEEEGFCVYSGKPSRQRVIFARAY
;
A
#
# COMPACT_ATOMS: atom_id res chain seq x y z
N MET A 1 18.64 3.18 22.94
CA MET A 1 17.98 2.49 21.81
C MET A 1 18.02 3.27 20.50
N ALA A 2 17.94 4.62 20.48
CA ALA A 2 18.18 5.42 19.26
C ALA A 2 19.59 5.27 18.64
N LYS A 3 20.50 4.52 19.27
CA LYS A 3 21.83 4.16 18.75
C LYS A 3 21.87 2.86 17.94
N GLU A 4 20.73 2.20 17.71
CA GLU A 4 20.74 0.88 17.07
C GLU A 4 20.03 0.79 15.72
N ILE A 5 19.45 1.87 15.20
CA ILE A 5 19.02 1.91 13.80
C ILE A 5 20.19 2.47 13.00
N ILE A 6 20.63 1.72 11.99
CA ILE A 6 21.65 2.20 11.05
C ILE A 6 21.07 3.39 10.31
N ASN A 7 21.85 4.47 10.14
CA ASN A 7 21.37 5.65 9.46
C ASN A 7 20.98 5.32 8.02
N ARG A 8 19.88 5.90 7.57
CA ARG A 8 19.34 5.74 6.22
C ARG A 8 20.37 6.08 5.13
N GLU A 9 21.20 7.09 5.39
CA GLU A 9 22.25 7.57 4.50
C GLU A 9 23.40 6.56 4.34
N GLU A 10 23.62 5.69 5.33
CA GLU A 10 24.66 4.65 5.29
C GLU A 10 24.19 3.42 4.49
N ASN A 11 22.95 2.96 4.74
CA ASN A 11 22.36 1.83 4.02
C ASN A 11 20.84 1.83 4.13
N TYR A 12 20.16 2.41 3.13
CA TYR A 12 18.70 2.53 3.09
C TYR A 12 17.97 1.19 3.20
N SER A 13 18.49 0.13 2.56
CA SER A 13 17.87 -1.20 2.58
C SER A 13 17.88 -1.80 3.99
N LEU A 14 19.03 -1.70 4.65
CA LEU A 14 19.22 -2.21 6.00
C LEU A 14 18.55 -1.33 7.05
N TRP A 15 18.50 -0.01 6.86
CA TRP A 15 17.71 0.92 7.66
C TRP A 15 16.23 0.50 7.68
N TYR A 16 15.64 0.30 6.52
CA TYR A 16 14.23 -0.11 6.39
C TYR A 16 13.94 -1.42 7.12
N ASN A 17 14.75 -2.46 6.88
CA ASN A 17 14.53 -3.77 7.51
C ASN A 17 14.68 -3.70 9.04
N ASN A 18 15.71 -2.99 9.53
CA ASN A 18 15.87 -2.78 10.97
C ASN A 18 14.70 -2.02 11.56
N LEU A 19 14.23 -0.98 10.88
CA LEU A 19 13.12 -0.18 11.36
C LEU A 19 11.82 -0.99 11.48
N VAL A 20 11.47 -1.77 10.45
CA VAL A 20 10.28 -2.64 10.46
C VAL A 20 10.31 -3.61 11.65
N ILE A 21 11.46 -4.22 11.92
CA ILE A 21 11.63 -5.17 13.03
C ILE A 21 11.61 -4.44 14.38
N LYS A 22 12.38 -3.36 14.53
CA LYS A 22 12.54 -2.66 15.82
C LYS A 22 11.32 -1.87 16.24
N ALA A 23 10.54 -1.38 15.28
CA ALA A 23 9.26 -0.76 15.55
C ALA A 23 8.12 -1.78 15.73
N ASP A 24 8.45 -3.08 15.79
CA ASP A 24 7.53 -4.15 16.12
C ASP A 24 6.39 -4.33 15.11
N LEU A 25 6.66 -4.07 13.82
CA LEU A 25 5.67 -4.15 12.75
C LEU A 25 5.53 -5.57 12.19
N ALA A 26 6.65 -6.20 11.86
CA ALA A 26 6.69 -7.54 11.29
C ALA A 26 8.05 -8.22 11.50
N GLU A 27 8.06 -9.53 11.37
CA GLU A 27 9.27 -10.36 11.35
C GLU A 27 9.20 -11.41 10.23
N ASN A 28 10.34 -11.97 9.84
CA ASN A 28 10.35 -13.08 8.88
C ASN A 28 9.70 -14.30 9.52
N SER A 29 8.86 -15.02 8.77
CA SER A 29 8.31 -16.28 9.25
C SER A 29 9.29 -17.44 9.04
N ALA A 30 8.94 -18.63 9.53
CA ALA A 30 9.69 -19.85 9.26
C ALA A 30 9.64 -20.27 7.76
N VAL A 31 8.69 -19.73 6.99
CA VAL A 31 8.56 -19.97 5.55
C VAL A 31 9.29 -18.86 4.81
N ARG A 32 10.26 -19.24 3.97
CA ARG A 32 11.05 -18.29 3.19
C ARG A 32 10.14 -17.38 2.38
N GLY A 33 10.34 -16.07 2.56
CA GLY A 33 9.63 -15.05 1.82
C GLY A 33 8.27 -14.64 2.40
N CYS A 34 7.78 -15.35 3.41
CA CYS A 34 6.60 -14.95 4.18
C CYS A 34 6.99 -14.14 5.42
N MET A 35 6.02 -13.42 5.98
CA MET A 35 6.20 -12.59 7.17
C MET A 35 5.11 -12.86 8.21
N VAL A 36 5.46 -12.75 9.48
CA VAL A 36 4.49 -12.60 10.56
C VAL A 36 4.28 -11.10 10.76
N ILE A 37 3.09 -10.59 10.43
CA ILE A 37 2.72 -9.22 10.74
C ILE A 37 2.33 -9.17 12.22
N LYS A 38 3.09 -8.42 13.01
CA LYS A 38 2.88 -8.31 14.47
C LYS A 38 1.70 -7.38 14.78
N PRO A 39 1.13 -7.42 16.00
CA PRO A 39 -0.08 -6.67 16.32
C PRO A 39 -0.02 -5.18 15.97
N TYR A 40 1.12 -4.51 16.17
CA TYR A 40 1.24 -3.08 15.86
C TYR A 40 1.22 -2.82 14.35
N GLY A 41 1.92 -3.63 13.55
CA GLY A 41 1.87 -3.55 12.09
C GLY A 41 0.50 -3.92 11.52
N TYR A 42 -0.14 -4.94 12.08
CA TYR A 42 -1.47 -5.37 11.66
C TYR A 42 -2.53 -4.32 11.96
N ALA A 43 -2.45 -3.64 13.11
CA ALA A 43 -3.38 -2.56 13.46
C ALA A 43 -3.29 -1.36 12.49
N ILE A 44 -2.12 -1.07 11.92
CA ILE A 44 -1.99 -0.05 10.85
C ILE A 44 -2.64 -0.56 9.57
N TRP A 45 -2.43 -1.84 9.21
CA TRP A 45 -3.09 -2.45 8.06
C TRP A 45 -4.63 -2.44 8.21
N GLU A 46 -5.16 -2.72 9.40
CA GLU A 46 -6.59 -2.64 9.69
C GLU A 46 -7.14 -1.21 9.49
N LYS A 47 -6.36 -0.17 9.83
CA LYS A 47 -6.73 1.23 9.55
C LYS A 47 -6.79 1.52 8.05
N ILE A 48 -5.80 1.03 7.29
CA ILE A 48 -5.76 1.14 5.83
C ILE A 48 -6.98 0.43 5.23
N GLN A 49 -7.20 -0.83 5.62
CA GLN A 49 -8.30 -1.66 5.18
C GLN A 49 -9.64 -1.00 5.47
N ALA A 50 -9.92 -0.64 6.72
CA ALA A 50 -11.21 -0.09 7.13
C ALA A 50 -11.57 1.19 6.37
N GLN A 51 -10.59 2.06 6.13
CA GLN A 51 -10.83 3.30 5.40
C GLN A 51 -11.04 3.07 3.89
N LEU A 52 -10.21 2.24 3.25
CA LEU A 52 -10.40 1.90 1.85
C LEU A 52 -11.72 1.17 1.62
N ASP A 53 -12.05 0.21 2.48
CA ASP A 53 -13.31 -0.53 2.44
C ASP A 53 -14.54 0.39 2.54
N LYS A 54 -14.47 1.39 3.43
CA LYS A 54 -15.47 2.45 3.51
C LYS A 54 -15.60 3.22 2.19
N MET A 55 -14.47 3.65 1.61
CA MET A 55 -14.45 4.40 0.35
C MET A 55 -15.01 3.59 -0.82
N PHE A 56 -14.76 2.27 -0.86
CA PHE A 56 -15.33 1.40 -1.89
C PHE A 56 -16.85 1.27 -1.73
N LYS A 57 -17.34 1.08 -0.49
CA LYS A 57 -18.78 1.03 -0.21
C LYS A 57 -19.52 2.33 -0.55
N GLU A 58 -18.87 3.48 -0.35
CA GLU A 58 -19.40 4.79 -0.76
C GLU A 58 -19.60 4.89 -2.29
N THR A 59 -18.90 4.08 -3.08
CA THR A 59 -19.05 4.01 -4.55
C THR A 59 -20.02 2.92 -5.04
N GLY A 60 -20.64 2.18 -4.12
CA GLY A 60 -21.60 1.10 -4.42
C GLY A 60 -20.99 -0.28 -4.56
N HIS A 61 -19.70 -0.47 -4.23
CA HIS A 61 -19.08 -1.80 -4.24
C HIS A 61 -19.50 -2.64 -3.04
N GLU A 62 -19.61 -3.95 -3.26
CA GLU A 62 -19.92 -4.94 -2.23
C GLU A 62 -18.77 -5.91 -2.03
N ASN A 63 -18.53 -6.33 -0.79
CA ASN A 63 -17.50 -7.33 -0.51
C ASN A 63 -18.04 -8.74 -0.76
N ALA A 64 -17.25 -9.55 -1.45
CA ALA A 64 -17.40 -11.00 -1.53
C ALA A 64 -16.11 -11.69 -1.10
N TYR A 65 -16.15 -13.02 -1.01
CA TYR A 65 -14.96 -13.83 -0.78
C TYR A 65 -14.97 -15.02 -1.74
N PHE A 66 -13.92 -15.11 -2.56
CA PHE A 66 -13.70 -16.26 -3.42
C PHE A 66 -12.68 -17.22 -2.77
N PRO A 67 -12.77 -18.53 -3.03
CA PRO A 67 -11.83 -19.51 -2.46
C PRO A 67 -10.36 -19.23 -2.82
N LEU A 68 -9.46 -19.65 -1.92
CA LEU A 68 -8.01 -19.55 -2.10
C LEU A 68 -7.48 -20.42 -3.25
N PHE A 69 -8.11 -21.56 -3.47
CA PHE A 69 -7.67 -22.58 -4.42
C PHE A 69 -8.38 -22.45 -5.76
N ILE A 70 -7.60 -22.45 -6.84
CA ILE A 70 -8.06 -22.30 -8.22
C ILE A 70 -7.73 -23.61 -8.96
N PRO A 71 -8.70 -24.26 -9.63
CA PRO A 71 -8.41 -25.42 -10.49
C PRO A 71 -7.38 -25.06 -11.57
N LYS A 72 -6.36 -25.88 -11.78
CA LYS A 72 -5.31 -25.61 -12.78
C LYS A 72 -5.88 -25.35 -14.17
N SER A 73 -6.96 -26.05 -14.55
CA SER A 73 -7.66 -25.86 -15.82
C SER A 73 -8.14 -24.42 -16.05
N PHE A 74 -8.44 -23.67 -14.99
CA PHE A 74 -8.89 -22.28 -15.12
C PHE A 74 -7.74 -21.35 -15.52
N LEU A 75 -6.53 -21.58 -14.99
CA LEU A 75 -5.35 -20.78 -15.37
C LEU A 75 -4.86 -21.14 -16.78
N SER A 76 -5.04 -22.38 -17.22
CA SER A 76 -4.75 -22.76 -18.62
C SER A 76 -5.59 -21.93 -19.61
N LYS A 77 -6.88 -21.70 -19.31
CA LYS A 77 -7.74 -20.85 -20.15
C LYS A 77 -7.26 -19.41 -20.21
N GLU A 78 -6.77 -18.86 -19.11
CA GLU A 78 -6.19 -17.52 -19.10
C GLU A 78 -4.90 -17.45 -19.92
N ALA A 79 -3.99 -18.41 -19.75
CA ALA A 79 -2.73 -18.46 -20.47
C ALA A 79 -2.90 -18.55 -22.00
N GLU A 80 -3.99 -19.15 -22.49
CA GLU A 80 -4.35 -19.17 -23.91
C GLU A 80 -4.78 -17.80 -24.46
N HIS A 81 -5.23 -16.88 -23.59
CA HIS A 81 -5.81 -15.59 -23.99
C HIS A 81 -4.97 -14.39 -23.53
N VAL A 82 -4.01 -14.58 -22.62
CA VAL A 82 -3.21 -13.52 -21.99
C VAL A 82 -1.72 -13.85 -22.04
N GLU A 83 -0.97 -13.14 -22.90
CA GLU A 83 0.49 -13.21 -22.93
C GLU A 83 1.09 -12.64 -21.65
N GLY A 84 2.04 -13.36 -21.03
CA GLY A 84 2.75 -12.88 -19.82
C GLY A 84 2.23 -13.40 -18.48
N PHE A 85 1.39 -14.44 -18.48
CA PHE A 85 0.85 -15.08 -17.27
C PHE A 85 1.92 -15.44 -16.21
N ALA A 86 1.61 -15.19 -14.93
CA ALA A 86 2.52 -15.38 -13.81
C ALA A 86 2.80 -16.87 -13.51
N LYS A 87 3.99 -17.34 -13.90
CA LYS A 87 4.41 -18.75 -13.71
C LYS A 87 4.82 -19.10 -12.27
N GLU A 88 4.93 -18.10 -11.39
CA GLU A 88 5.42 -18.25 -10.01
C GLU A 88 4.27 -18.59 -9.04
N CYS A 89 3.60 -19.72 -9.27
CA CYS A 89 2.45 -20.16 -8.48
C CYS A 89 2.80 -21.33 -7.54
N ALA A 90 2.21 -21.34 -6.34
CA ALA A 90 2.22 -22.52 -5.48
C ALA A 90 1.12 -23.51 -5.92
N VAL A 91 1.48 -24.79 -6.06
CA VAL A 91 0.58 -25.84 -6.58
C VAL A 91 0.40 -26.93 -5.52
N VAL A 92 -0.86 -27.17 -5.16
CA VAL A 92 -1.29 -28.28 -4.30
C VAL A 92 -1.54 -29.50 -5.15
N THR A 93 -0.82 -30.58 -4.85
CA THR A 93 -0.85 -31.83 -5.63
C THR A 93 -1.43 -33.01 -4.86
N HIS A 94 -1.47 -32.93 -3.52
CA HIS A 94 -1.93 -34.00 -2.64
C HIS A 94 -2.76 -33.43 -1.48
N HIS A 95 -3.72 -34.20 -0.97
CA HIS A 95 -4.65 -33.75 0.08
C HIS A 95 -4.43 -34.37 1.46
N ARG A 96 -3.44 -35.25 1.62
CA ARG A 96 -3.16 -35.96 2.89
C ARG A 96 -1.66 -36.17 3.11
N LEU A 97 -1.28 -36.09 4.38
CA LEU A 97 0.02 -36.57 4.88
C LEU A 97 -0.18 -37.93 5.57
N MET A 98 0.82 -38.78 5.51
CA MET A 98 0.88 -40.05 6.25
C MET A 98 2.07 -40.07 7.20
N ALA A 99 2.03 -40.97 8.19
CA ALA A 99 3.20 -41.23 9.03
C ALA A 99 4.37 -41.67 8.15
N ASN A 100 5.58 -41.19 8.44
CA ASN A 100 6.76 -41.57 7.70
C ASN A 100 7.05 -43.08 7.93
N PRO A 101 7.02 -43.94 6.89
CA PRO A 101 7.27 -45.37 7.05
C PRO A 101 8.73 -45.67 7.42
N ASP A 102 9.65 -44.74 7.11
CA ASP A 102 11.09 -44.90 7.26
C ASP A 102 11.65 -44.19 8.51
N GLY A 103 10.81 -43.63 9.38
CA GLY A 103 11.27 -42.94 10.59
C GLY A 103 10.23 -42.05 11.28
N PRO A 104 10.65 -41.17 12.20
CA PRO A 104 9.74 -40.21 12.82
C PRO A 104 9.28 -39.14 11.81
N GLY A 105 8.10 -38.57 12.04
CA GLY A 105 7.55 -37.46 11.26
C GLY A 105 6.43 -37.88 10.29
N VAL A 106 6.13 -37.00 9.34
CA VAL A 106 5.09 -37.18 8.33
C VAL A 106 5.64 -36.93 6.92
N VAL A 107 5.12 -37.66 5.94
CA VAL A 107 5.43 -37.51 4.51
C VAL A 107 4.16 -37.30 3.73
N VAL A 108 4.28 -36.81 2.49
CA VAL A 108 3.14 -36.74 1.56
C VAL A 108 2.70 -38.17 1.25
N ASP A 109 1.40 -38.44 1.37
CA ASP A 109 0.82 -39.72 1.01
C ASP A 109 0.70 -39.81 -0.53
N PRO A 110 1.44 -40.71 -1.21
CA PRO A 110 1.41 -40.83 -2.67
C PRO A 110 0.03 -41.22 -3.21
N ASP A 111 -0.79 -41.92 -2.43
CA ASP A 111 -2.14 -42.36 -2.82
C ASP A 111 -3.19 -41.25 -2.65
N ALA A 112 -2.82 -40.13 -2.03
CA ALA A 112 -3.67 -38.96 -1.82
C ALA A 112 -3.48 -37.86 -2.88
N LYS A 113 -3.00 -38.23 -4.07
CA LYS A 113 -2.83 -37.32 -5.20
C LYS A 113 -4.19 -36.83 -5.69
N LEU A 114 -4.30 -35.52 -5.94
CA LEU A 114 -5.52 -34.92 -6.47
C LEU A 114 -5.78 -35.33 -7.92
N GLU A 115 -7.05 -35.48 -8.29
CA GLU A 115 -7.46 -35.70 -9.70
C GLU A 115 -7.07 -34.51 -10.58
N GLU A 116 -7.21 -33.28 -10.06
CA GLU A 116 -6.75 -32.04 -10.67
C GLU A 116 -5.90 -31.26 -9.66
N GLU A 117 -4.75 -30.75 -10.12
CA GLU A 117 -3.90 -29.86 -9.33
C GLU A 117 -4.64 -28.54 -9.01
N LEU A 118 -4.50 -28.08 -7.77
CA LEU A 118 -5.07 -26.80 -7.34
C LEU A 118 -3.97 -25.77 -7.16
N VAL A 119 -4.15 -24.58 -7.72
CA VAL A 119 -3.22 -23.46 -7.58
C VAL A 119 -3.68 -22.56 -6.45
N VAL A 120 -2.76 -22.17 -5.56
CA VAL A 120 -3.02 -21.10 -4.58
C VAL A 120 -3.02 -19.79 -5.34
N ARG A 121 -4.10 -18.99 -5.21
CA ARG A 121 -4.30 -17.78 -6.03
C ARG A 121 -3.05 -16.86 -6.04
N PRO A 122 -2.46 -16.57 -7.22
CA PRO A 122 -1.54 -15.44 -7.40
C PRO A 122 -2.29 -14.12 -7.59
N THR A 123 -3.56 -14.26 -8.02
CA THR A 123 -4.60 -13.27 -8.28
C THR A 123 -5.91 -14.04 -8.55
N SER A 124 -7.08 -13.40 -8.46
CA SER A 124 -8.37 -14.12 -8.45
C SER A 124 -9.20 -14.02 -9.74
N GLU A 125 -8.68 -13.42 -10.82
CA GLU A 125 -9.39 -13.20 -12.08
C GLU A 125 -10.10 -14.48 -12.56
N THR A 126 -9.38 -15.59 -12.68
CA THR A 126 -9.93 -16.81 -13.29
C THR A 126 -11.08 -17.43 -12.49
N ILE A 127 -10.99 -17.46 -11.16
CA ILE A 127 -12.05 -17.98 -10.30
C ILE A 127 -13.25 -17.01 -10.27
N ILE A 128 -13.01 -15.71 -10.29
CA ILE A 128 -14.04 -14.67 -10.29
C ILE A 128 -14.82 -14.67 -11.61
N TRP A 129 -14.14 -14.59 -12.75
CA TRP A 129 -14.77 -14.53 -14.07
C TRP A 129 -15.51 -15.83 -14.41
N SER A 130 -14.98 -16.99 -14.01
CA SER A 130 -15.71 -18.26 -14.07
C SER A 130 -17.00 -18.24 -13.25
N THR A 131 -17.00 -17.57 -12.08
CA THR A 131 -18.18 -17.43 -11.23
C THR A 131 -19.18 -16.42 -11.80
N TYR A 132 -18.71 -15.29 -12.35
CA TYR A 132 -19.55 -14.25 -12.94
C TYR A 132 -20.42 -14.73 -14.09
N LYS A 133 -19.95 -15.73 -14.86
CA LYS A 133 -20.77 -16.44 -15.85
C LYS A 133 -22.12 -16.90 -15.28
N ASN A 134 -22.15 -17.29 -14.01
CA ASN A 134 -23.34 -17.79 -13.34
C ASN A 134 -24.22 -16.67 -12.76
N TRP A 135 -23.62 -15.55 -12.36
CA TRP A 135 -24.33 -14.43 -11.72
C TRP A 135 -24.94 -13.48 -12.74
N ILE A 136 -24.28 -13.28 -13.88
CA ILE A 136 -24.71 -12.34 -14.91
C ILE A 136 -25.50 -13.10 -15.97
N LYS A 137 -26.76 -12.69 -16.19
CA LYS A 137 -27.65 -13.27 -17.21
C LYS A 137 -28.28 -12.21 -18.10
N SER A 138 -28.55 -11.03 -17.57
CA SER A 138 -29.22 -9.93 -18.26
C SER A 138 -28.60 -8.59 -17.92
N TYR A 139 -28.93 -7.55 -18.69
CA TYR A 139 -28.51 -6.17 -18.41
C TYR A 139 -28.94 -5.65 -17.02
N ARG A 140 -29.88 -6.33 -16.35
CA ARG A 140 -30.36 -5.97 -15.00
C ARG A 140 -29.40 -6.41 -13.88
N ASP A 141 -28.49 -7.32 -14.19
CA ASP A 141 -27.48 -7.81 -13.26
C ASP A 141 -26.22 -6.93 -13.29
N LEU A 142 -26.22 -5.88 -14.12
CA LEU A 142 -25.09 -4.98 -14.36
C LEU A 142 -25.45 -3.54 -13.92
N PRO A 143 -24.47 -2.75 -13.42
CA PRO A 143 -23.09 -3.15 -13.18
C PRO A 143 -22.95 -4.07 -11.96
N LEU A 144 -22.03 -5.03 -12.05
CA LEU A 144 -21.65 -5.88 -10.92
C LEU A 144 -20.33 -5.34 -10.34
N LEU A 145 -20.37 -4.87 -9.09
CA LEU A 145 -19.27 -4.15 -8.45
C LEU A 145 -18.75 -4.89 -7.21
N ILE A 146 -17.82 -5.84 -7.37
CA ILE A 146 -17.36 -6.68 -6.27
C ILE A 146 -15.94 -6.34 -5.85
N ASN A 147 -15.72 -6.34 -4.54
CA ASN A 147 -14.42 -6.25 -3.89
C ASN A 147 -14.14 -7.51 -3.06
N GLN A 148 -12.88 -7.89 -2.88
CA GLN A 148 -12.46 -8.82 -1.84
C GLN A 148 -11.18 -8.39 -1.13
N TRP A 149 -11.11 -8.70 0.16
CA TRP A 149 -9.90 -8.65 0.96
C TRP A 149 -9.42 -10.08 1.20
N ALA A 150 -8.20 -10.37 0.78
CA ALA A 150 -7.64 -11.72 0.84
C ALA A 150 -6.11 -11.70 0.93
N ASN A 151 -5.51 -12.86 1.14
CA ASN A 151 -4.10 -13.08 0.86
C ASN A 151 -3.92 -13.72 -0.53
N VAL A 152 -2.79 -13.43 -1.15
CA VAL A 152 -2.35 -14.07 -2.39
C VAL A 152 -0.93 -14.61 -2.23
N VAL A 153 -0.56 -15.58 -3.08
CA VAL A 153 0.76 -16.20 -3.07
C VAL A 153 1.43 -16.07 -4.43
N ARG A 154 2.60 -15.44 -4.48
CA ARG A 154 3.48 -15.34 -5.65
C ARG A 154 4.87 -15.78 -5.23
N TRP A 155 5.44 -16.79 -5.88
CA TRP A 155 6.64 -17.47 -5.39
C TRP A 155 7.92 -16.64 -5.56
N GLU A 156 8.10 -15.67 -4.67
CA GLU A 156 9.14 -14.65 -4.78
C GLU A 156 10.51 -15.12 -4.27
N MET A 157 11.54 -14.93 -5.10
CA MET A 157 12.92 -15.33 -4.76
C MET A 157 13.67 -14.28 -3.94
N ARG A 158 13.34 -13.00 -4.11
CA ARG A 158 13.99 -11.86 -3.44
C ARG A 158 12.95 -11.03 -2.68
N THR A 159 12.82 -11.32 -1.40
CA THR A 159 11.80 -10.70 -0.56
C THR A 159 12.31 -9.53 0.28
N ARG A 160 11.39 -8.64 0.60
CA ARG A 160 11.55 -7.51 1.50
C ARG A 160 10.21 -7.27 2.19
N LEU A 161 10.20 -7.27 3.52
CA LEU A 161 8.99 -7.17 4.35
C LEU A 161 8.08 -6.05 3.84
N PHE A 162 6.77 -6.34 3.75
CA PHE A 162 5.72 -5.50 3.17
C PHE A 162 5.84 -5.13 1.67
N LEU A 163 7.05 -4.92 1.14
CA LEU A 163 7.23 -4.43 -0.24
C LEU A 163 7.12 -5.51 -1.30
N ARG A 164 7.65 -6.70 -0.99
CA ARG A 164 7.74 -7.82 -1.92
C ARG A 164 7.91 -9.11 -1.10
N THR A 165 6.84 -9.88 -0.93
CA THR A 165 6.84 -11.12 -0.15
C THR A 165 6.18 -12.24 -0.94
N THR A 166 6.43 -13.49 -0.55
CA THR A 166 5.81 -14.66 -1.17
C THR A 166 4.32 -14.70 -0.93
N GLU A 167 3.92 -14.39 0.30
CA GLU A 167 2.53 -14.20 0.71
C GLU A 167 2.33 -12.75 1.17
N PHE A 168 1.24 -12.13 0.74
CA PHE A 168 0.87 -10.79 1.22
C PHE A 168 -0.64 -10.61 1.27
N LEU A 169 -1.07 -9.71 2.16
CA LEU A 169 -2.46 -9.26 2.20
C LEU A 169 -2.69 -8.26 1.07
N TRP A 170 -3.86 -8.39 0.47
CA TRP A 170 -4.20 -7.80 -0.80
C TRP A 170 -5.68 -7.46 -0.83
N GLN A 171 -6.00 -6.42 -1.57
CA GLN A 171 -7.35 -6.08 -1.96
C GLN A 171 -7.44 -6.09 -3.48
N GLU A 172 -8.46 -6.75 -4.01
CA GLU A 172 -8.81 -6.72 -5.43
C GLU A 172 -10.30 -6.46 -5.59
N GLY A 173 -10.62 -5.49 -6.45
CA GLY A 173 -11.94 -5.32 -7.01
C GLY A 173 -11.99 -5.84 -8.43
N HIS A 174 -13.10 -6.46 -8.77
CA HIS A 174 -13.40 -6.97 -10.11
C HIS A 174 -14.82 -6.54 -10.44
N THR A 175 -15.00 -5.93 -11.61
CA THR A 175 -16.30 -5.38 -11.99
C THR A 175 -16.67 -5.74 -13.43
N ALA A 176 -17.96 -5.87 -13.67
CA ALA A 176 -18.53 -6.16 -14.98
C ALA A 176 -19.58 -5.11 -15.34
N HIS A 177 -19.50 -4.59 -16.56
CA HIS A 177 -20.31 -3.48 -17.06
C HIS A 177 -20.98 -3.84 -18.38
N ALA A 178 -22.11 -3.17 -18.67
CA ALA A 178 -22.82 -3.38 -19.93
C ALA A 178 -22.11 -2.67 -21.08
N THR A 179 -21.45 -1.54 -20.82
CA THR A 179 -20.80 -0.73 -21.85
C THR A 179 -19.31 -0.47 -21.56
N GLN A 180 -18.57 -0.19 -22.64
CA GLN A 180 -17.16 0.22 -22.53
C GLN A 180 -17.00 1.51 -21.73
N ALA A 181 -17.92 2.46 -21.90
CA ALA A 181 -17.86 3.76 -21.24
C ALA A 181 -17.95 3.62 -19.70
N GLU A 182 -18.87 2.80 -19.21
CA GLU A 182 -19.01 2.48 -17.78
C GLU A 182 -17.74 1.84 -17.22
N ALA A 183 -17.12 0.91 -17.95
CA ALA A 183 -15.87 0.27 -17.51
C ALA A 183 -14.68 1.25 -17.48
N ILE A 184 -14.60 2.21 -18.42
CA ILE A 184 -13.57 3.25 -18.39
C ILE A 184 -13.79 4.19 -17.20
N GLU A 185 -15.04 4.64 -16.99
CA GLU A 185 -15.41 5.47 -15.83
C GLU A 185 -15.06 4.78 -14.52
N GLU A 186 -15.37 3.48 -14.38
CA GLU A 186 -14.99 2.67 -13.22
C GLU A 186 -13.48 2.64 -13.02
N THR A 187 -12.73 2.42 -14.10
CA THR A 187 -11.27 2.35 -14.04
C THR A 187 -10.67 3.66 -13.51
N GLU A 188 -11.13 4.79 -14.05
CA GLU A 188 -10.74 6.14 -13.63
C GLU A 188 -11.18 6.47 -12.20
N ARG A 189 -12.41 6.11 -11.83
CA ARG A 189 -12.96 6.30 -10.48
C ARG A 189 -12.08 5.60 -9.44
N MET A 190 -11.71 4.34 -9.67
CA MET A 190 -10.99 3.56 -8.67
C MET A 190 -9.53 3.97 -8.51
N VAL A 191 -8.85 4.41 -9.58
CA VAL A 191 -7.50 4.99 -9.41
C VAL A 191 -7.56 6.30 -8.61
N GLN A 192 -8.62 7.09 -8.76
CA GLN A 192 -8.82 8.31 -7.99
C GLN A 192 -9.16 8.05 -6.53
N VAL A 193 -9.93 7.01 -6.23
CA VAL A 193 -10.16 6.55 -4.84
C VAL A 193 -8.82 6.22 -4.16
N TYR A 194 -7.92 5.50 -4.85
CA TYR A 194 -6.58 5.23 -4.32
C TYR A 194 -5.73 6.48 -4.18
N ALA A 195 -5.76 7.39 -5.15
CA ALA A 195 -5.01 8.65 -5.10
C ALA A 195 -5.45 9.50 -3.91
N LYS A 196 -6.76 9.62 -3.70
CA LYS A 196 -7.35 10.30 -2.54
C LYS A 196 -6.89 9.66 -1.23
N PHE A 197 -6.96 8.32 -1.13
CA PHE A 197 -6.51 7.62 0.06
C PHE A 197 -5.02 7.88 0.37
N ALA A 198 -4.16 7.75 -0.64
CA ALA A 198 -2.72 8.00 -0.49
C ALA A 198 -2.43 9.43 -0.02
N ARG A 199 -3.07 10.43 -0.62
CA ARG A 199 -2.87 11.85 -0.28
C ARG A 199 -3.43 12.21 1.09
N GLU A 200 -4.69 11.85 1.35
CA GLU A 200 -5.43 12.35 2.52
C GLU A 200 -5.22 11.54 3.80
N TYR A 201 -4.91 10.25 3.69
CA TYR A 201 -4.78 9.34 4.84
C TYR A 201 -3.35 8.89 5.07
N MET A 202 -2.65 8.50 4.00
CA MET A 202 -1.23 8.15 4.12
C MET A 202 -0.31 9.38 4.14
N SER A 203 -0.83 10.60 3.93
CA SER A 203 -0.02 11.80 3.73
C SER A 203 1.09 11.61 2.68
N MET A 204 0.82 10.79 1.65
CA MET A 204 1.81 10.41 0.64
C MET A 204 1.43 11.05 -0.71
N PRO A 205 2.24 11.95 -1.26
CA PRO A 205 1.98 12.54 -2.56
C PRO A 205 2.19 11.49 -3.66
N VAL A 206 1.19 11.35 -4.53
CA VAL A 206 1.22 10.43 -5.66
C VAL A 206 0.87 11.14 -6.95
N ILE A 207 1.37 10.61 -8.07
CA ILE A 207 1.02 11.05 -9.41
C ILE A 207 0.12 9.98 -10.04
N VAL A 208 -1.07 10.40 -10.47
CA VAL A 208 -1.99 9.54 -11.22
C VAL A 208 -1.57 9.55 -12.68
N GLY A 209 -1.46 8.37 -13.29
CA GLY A 209 -1.12 8.28 -14.70
C GLY A 209 -1.42 6.94 -15.35
N ARG A 210 -1.28 6.89 -16.68
CA ARG A 210 -1.40 5.68 -17.50
C ARG A 210 -0.07 4.96 -17.60
N LYS A 211 -0.08 3.63 -17.65
CA LYS A 211 1.09 2.83 -18.01
C LYS A 211 1.37 2.90 -19.52
N SER A 212 2.64 2.91 -19.88
CA SER A 212 3.06 2.60 -21.26
C SER A 212 2.59 1.20 -21.61
N GLU A 213 2.43 0.92 -22.91
CA GLU A 213 1.89 -0.36 -23.39
C GLU A 213 2.71 -1.56 -22.89
N SER A 214 4.03 -1.44 -22.77
CA SER A 214 4.94 -2.48 -22.25
C SER A 214 4.90 -2.67 -20.73
N GLU A 215 4.31 -1.73 -19.97
CA GLU A 215 4.24 -1.81 -18.50
C GLU A 215 2.78 -1.92 -18.00
N ARG A 216 1.81 -2.18 -18.91
CA ARG A 216 0.42 -2.50 -18.56
C ARG A 216 0.32 -3.88 -17.90
N PHE A 217 -0.78 -4.11 -17.20
CA PHE A 217 -1.13 -5.45 -16.75
C PHE A 217 -1.39 -6.37 -17.96
N ALA A 218 -0.88 -7.58 -17.89
CA ALA A 218 -1.10 -8.60 -18.92
C ALA A 218 -2.61 -8.84 -19.09
N GLY A 219 -3.12 -8.66 -20.31
CA GLY A 219 -4.54 -8.81 -20.62
C GLY A 219 -5.39 -7.56 -20.43
N ALA A 220 -4.83 -6.45 -19.94
CA ALA A 220 -5.51 -5.15 -19.90
C ALA A 220 -5.35 -4.36 -21.20
N LEU A 221 -6.42 -3.65 -21.61
CA LEU A 221 -6.36 -2.68 -22.69
C LEU A 221 -5.72 -1.37 -22.23
N ASP A 222 -5.99 -0.96 -20.99
CA ASP A 222 -5.33 0.17 -20.34
C ASP A 222 -5.07 -0.12 -18.86
N THR A 223 -4.05 0.52 -18.29
CA THR A 223 -3.72 0.42 -16.87
C THR A 223 -3.42 1.81 -16.34
N LEU A 224 -4.23 2.23 -15.37
CA LEU A 224 -4.01 3.41 -14.57
C LEU A 224 -3.26 3.03 -13.28
N CYS A 225 -2.41 3.92 -12.80
CA CYS A 225 -1.71 3.72 -11.54
C CYS A 225 -1.55 5.01 -10.75
N ILE A 226 -1.21 4.84 -9.47
CA ILE A 226 -0.63 5.90 -8.65
C ILE A 226 0.84 5.59 -8.37
N GLU A 227 1.73 6.52 -8.74
CA GLU A 227 3.17 6.39 -8.50
C GLU A 227 3.60 7.34 -7.38
N ALA A 228 4.28 6.79 -6.38
CA ALA A 228 4.85 7.51 -5.24
C ALA A 228 6.37 7.55 -5.34
N MET A 229 6.99 8.65 -4.90
CA MET A 229 8.43 8.73 -4.73
C MET A 229 8.81 8.41 -3.29
N MET A 230 9.71 7.46 -3.09
CA MET A 230 10.24 7.12 -1.77
C MET A 230 11.43 8.04 -1.43
N GLN A 231 11.84 8.08 -0.16
CA GLN A 231 12.92 8.96 0.30
C GLN A 231 14.30 8.69 -0.34
N ASP A 232 14.52 7.52 -0.95
CA ASP A 232 15.72 7.23 -1.76
C ASP A 232 15.58 7.61 -3.25
N GLY A 233 14.55 8.40 -3.59
CA GLY A 233 14.29 8.88 -4.94
C GLY A 233 13.68 7.83 -5.88
N LYS A 234 13.52 6.58 -5.46
CA LYS A 234 12.93 5.54 -6.31
C LYS A 234 11.41 5.62 -6.35
N ALA A 235 10.85 5.20 -7.47
CA ALA A 235 9.41 5.05 -7.66
C ALA A 235 8.88 3.78 -7.00
N LEU A 236 7.68 3.90 -6.45
CA LEU A 236 6.87 2.79 -5.97
C LEU A 236 5.45 2.93 -6.48
N GLN A 237 4.99 1.93 -7.23
CA GLN A 237 3.58 1.81 -7.62
C GLN A 237 2.75 1.51 -6.37
N ALA A 238 1.91 2.46 -5.98
CA ALA A 238 1.11 2.39 -4.75
C ALA A 238 -0.30 1.80 -4.96
N GLY A 239 -0.75 1.66 -6.21
CA GLY A 239 -2.04 1.06 -6.57
C GLY A 239 -2.27 1.10 -8.07
N THR A 240 -3.16 0.22 -8.57
CA THR A 240 -3.54 0.15 -9.99
C THR A 240 -5.03 -0.04 -10.19
N SER A 241 -5.51 0.43 -11.33
CA SER A 241 -6.84 0.17 -11.87
C SER A 241 -6.72 -0.15 -13.35
N HIS A 242 -7.32 -1.25 -13.79
CA HIS A 242 -7.11 -1.86 -15.09
C HIS A 242 -8.43 -1.89 -15.86
N PHE A 243 -8.42 -1.34 -17.06
CA PHE A 243 -9.49 -1.56 -18.03
C PHE A 243 -9.15 -2.84 -18.81
N LEU A 244 -9.85 -3.93 -18.49
CA LEU A 244 -9.56 -5.26 -19.03
C LEU A 244 -10.24 -5.53 -20.38
N GLY A 245 -11.10 -4.62 -20.83
CA GLY A 245 -11.88 -4.79 -22.06
C GLY A 245 -12.83 -5.98 -21.94
N GLN A 246 -12.83 -6.87 -22.94
CA GLN A 246 -13.66 -8.08 -22.96
C GLN A 246 -12.81 -9.37 -22.94
N ASN A 247 -11.51 -9.28 -22.66
CA ASN A 247 -10.59 -10.41 -22.77
C ASN A 247 -10.99 -11.56 -21.83
N PHE A 248 -11.18 -11.26 -20.55
CA PHE A 248 -11.64 -12.23 -19.55
C PHE A 248 -13.09 -12.68 -19.79
N ALA A 249 -13.97 -11.75 -20.19
CA ALA A 249 -15.35 -12.09 -20.51
C ALA A 249 -15.45 -13.11 -21.66
N LYS A 250 -14.59 -12.99 -22.68
CA LYS A 250 -14.51 -13.97 -23.78
C LYS A 250 -13.90 -15.29 -23.32
N ALA A 251 -12.79 -15.26 -22.58
CA ALA A 251 -12.11 -16.46 -22.10
C ALA A 251 -13.00 -17.33 -21.18
N PHE A 252 -13.86 -16.70 -20.37
CA PHE A 252 -14.76 -17.39 -19.45
C PHE A 252 -16.23 -17.42 -19.90
N ASP A 253 -16.53 -16.93 -21.11
CA ASP A 253 -17.86 -16.91 -21.71
C ASP A 253 -18.93 -16.23 -20.82
N VAL A 254 -18.61 -15.02 -20.37
CA VAL A 254 -19.46 -14.16 -19.53
C VAL A 254 -20.25 -13.21 -20.41
N GLN A 255 -21.48 -13.62 -20.76
CA GLN A 255 -22.41 -12.87 -21.60
C GLN A 255 -23.65 -12.43 -20.81
N PHE A 256 -24.35 -11.42 -21.32
CA PHE A 256 -25.63 -10.97 -20.81
C PHE A 256 -26.62 -10.72 -21.96
N ALA A 257 -27.91 -10.91 -21.69
CA ALA A 257 -28.97 -10.46 -22.58
C ALA A 257 -29.12 -8.93 -22.49
N ASN A 258 -28.89 -8.22 -23.60
CA ASN A 258 -29.09 -6.78 -23.70
C ASN A 258 -30.60 -6.42 -23.73
N LYS A 259 -30.93 -5.12 -23.77
CA LYS A 259 -32.34 -4.66 -23.73
C LYS A 259 -33.13 -5.07 -24.98
N GLU A 260 -32.42 -5.30 -26.07
CA GLU A 260 -32.92 -5.67 -27.39
C GLU A 260 -33.06 -7.20 -27.56
N GLY A 261 -32.64 -7.99 -26.57
CA GLY A 261 -32.71 -9.46 -26.58
C GLY A 261 -31.52 -10.17 -27.23
N GLY A 262 -30.48 -9.44 -27.64
CA GLY A 262 -29.20 -9.97 -28.12
C GLY A 262 -28.27 -10.37 -26.96
N LEU A 263 -27.31 -11.24 -27.24
CA LEU A 263 -26.25 -11.61 -26.28
C LEU A 263 -24.98 -10.81 -26.55
N GLU A 264 -24.45 -10.19 -25.50
CA GLU A 264 -23.21 -9.41 -25.53
C GLU A 264 -22.25 -9.83 -24.42
N TYR A 265 -20.95 -9.66 -24.63
CA TYR A 265 -19.94 -9.85 -23.59
C TYR A 265 -19.84 -8.62 -22.70
N VAL A 266 -19.70 -8.84 -21.39
CA VAL A 266 -19.51 -7.75 -20.43
C VAL A 266 -18.15 -7.07 -20.61
N TRP A 267 -18.08 -5.79 -20.24
CA TRP A 267 -16.84 -5.02 -20.15
C TRP A 267 -16.27 -5.12 -18.74
N ALA A 268 -14.98 -5.44 -18.65
CA ALA A 268 -14.32 -5.85 -17.43
C ALA A 268 -13.36 -4.78 -16.90
N THR A 269 -13.32 -4.62 -15.59
CA THR A 269 -12.22 -3.91 -14.90
C THR A 269 -11.73 -4.71 -13.70
N SER A 270 -10.46 -4.49 -13.33
CA SER A 270 -9.93 -4.94 -12.04
C SER A 270 -9.04 -3.86 -11.44
N TRP A 271 -8.92 -3.82 -10.12
CA TRP A 271 -8.15 -2.79 -9.43
C TRP A 271 -7.67 -3.32 -8.08
N GLY A 272 -6.48 -2.90 -7.63
CA GLY A 272 -5.88 -3.51 -6.45
C GLY A 272 -4.76 -2.74 -5.77
N VAL A 273 -4.63 -3.01 -4.47
CA VAL A 273 -3.54 -2.59 -3.59
C VAL A 273 -3.15 -3.72 -2.65
N SER A 274 -2.01 -3.60 -2.01
CA SER A 274 -1.50 -4.62 -1.09
C SER A 274 -0.83 -4.02 0.13
N THR A 275 -0.31 -4.88 1.00
CA THR A 275 0.60 -4.49 2.08
C THR A 275 1.84 -3.73 1.60
N ARG A 276 2.09 -3.63 0.29
CA ARG A 276 3.07 -2.69 -0.28
C ARG A 276 2.81 -1.24 0.18
N LEU A 277 1.56 -0.87 0.48
CA LEU A 277 1.22 0.42 1.09
C LEU A 277 1.85 0.59 2.49
N MET A 278 1.99 -0.48 3.28
CA MET A 278 2.71 -0.42 4.57
C MET A 278 4.19 -0.07 4.35
N GLY A 279 4.83 -0.72 3.38
CA GLY A 279 6.21 -0.40 3.02
C GLY A 279 6.37 1.03 2.50
N ALA A 280 5.41 1.51 1.70
CA ALA A 280 5.36 2.88 1.22
C ALA A 280 5.25 3.88 2.38
N LEU A 281 4.35 3.63 3.33
CA LEU A 281 4.15 4.46 4.52
C LEU A 281 5.45 4.63 5.32
N VAL A 282 6.15 3.51 5.55
CA VAL A 282 7.43 3.51 6.27
C VAL A 282 8.48 4.33 5.51
N MET A 283 8.64 4.06 4.21
CA MET A 283 9.69 4.67 3.38
C MET A 283 9.42 6.13 3.00
N ALA A 284 8.18 6.59 3.01
CA ALA A 284 7.85 7.98 2.71
C ALA A 284 8.18 8.92 3.89
N HIS A 285 7.94 8.46 5.13
CA HIS A 285 7.84 9.37 6.28
C HIS A 285 8.88 9.15 7.37
N SER A 286 9.33 7.92 7.57
CA SER A 286 10.16 7.55 8.71
C SER A 286 11.54 8.20 8.66
N ASP A 287 12.24 8.22 9.80
CA ASP A 287 13.56 8.82 9.94
C ASP A 287 14.51 7.94 10.77
N ASN A 288 15.70 8.44 11.07
CA ASN A 288 16.72 7.71 11.85
C ASN A 288 16.34 7.51 13.33
N ASN A 289 15.28 8.17 13.82
CA ASN A 289 14.75 7.97 15.18
C ASN A 289 13.65 6.91 15.25
N GLY A 290 13.06 6.52 14.11
CA GLY A 290 12.03 5.49 14.06
C GLY A 290 10.93 5.76 13.05
N LEU A 291 9.76 5.13 13.27
CA LEU A 291 8.57 5.34 12.46
C LEU A 291 8.06 6.77 12.60
N VAL A 292 7.46 7.30 11.53
CA VAL A 292 6.66 8.51 11.55
C VAL A 292 5.33 8.18 10.90
N LEU A 293 4.26 8.11 11.70
CA LEU A 293 2.93 7.73 11.21
C LEU A 293 2.05 8.97 11.03
N PRO A 294 1.36 9.12 9.89
CA PRO A 294 0.25 10.05 9.76
C PRO A 294 -0.83 9.74 10.81
N PRO A 295 -1.32 10.74 11.57
CA PRO A 295 -2.33 10.54 12.61
C PRO A 295 -3.56 9.74 12.20
N LYS A 296 -4.02 9.83 10.96
CA LYS A 296 -5.18 9.06 10.47
C LYS A 296 -4.94 7.55 10.39
N LEU A 297 -3.68 7.12 10.30
CA LEU A 297 -3.29 5.69 10.23
C LEU A 297 -2.56 5.20 11.49
N ALA A 298 -2.31 6.08 12.47
CA ALA A 298 -1.70 5.70 13.73
C ALA A 298 -2.71 4.90 14.59
N PRO A 299 -2.39 3.66 15.02
CA PRO A 299 -3.26 2.88 15.90
C PRO A 299 -3.43 3.56 17.26
N ILE A 300 -2.35 4.19 17.73
CA ILE A 300 -2.30 5.04 18.92
C ILE A 300 -1.90 6.43 18.44
N GLN A 301 -2.81 7.40 18.52
CA GLN A 301 -2.53 8.78 18.13
C GLN A 301 -1.82 9.53 19.27
N VAL A 302 -2.19 9.22 20.52
CA VAL A 302 -1.65 9.87 21.71
C VAL A 302 -1.17 8.83 22.72
N VAL A 303 0.08 8.93 23.16
CA VAL A 303 0.56 8.15 24.32
C VAL A 303 0.81 9.06 25.51
N MET A 304 0.37 8.64 26.69
CA MET A 304 0.52 9.37 27.94
C MET A 304 1.44 8.59 28.88
N VAL A 305 2.46 9.25 29.42
CA VAL A 305 3.48 8.64 30.27
C VAL A 305 3.52 9.37 31.62
N PRO A 306 3.10 8.73 32.73
CA PRO A 306 3.18 9.34 34.04
C PRO A 306 4.64 9.41 34.51
N ILE A 307 5.00 10.52 35.17
CA ILE A 307 6.30 10.71 35.81
C ILE A 307 6.04 10.91 37.30
N PHE A 308 6.48 9.99 38.15
CA PHE A 308 6.20 10.02 39.59
C PHE A 308 7.38 9.47 40.38
N LYS A 309 7.40 9.75 41.68
CA LYS A 309 8.36 9.21 42.66
C LYS A 309 7.68 8.46 43.81
N THR A 310 6.43 8.78 44.08
CA THR A 310 5.62 8.15 45.14
C THR A 310 4.33 7.58 44.55
N ASP A 311 3.71 6.66 45.28
CA ASP A 311 2.45 6.04 44.88
C ASP A 311 1.30 7.07 44.89
N GLU A 312 1.33 8.04 45.80
CA GLU A 312 0.34 9.13 45.86
C GLU A 312 0.41 10.05 44.63
N GLU A 313 1.63 10.42 44.20
CA GLU A 313 1.84 11.17 42.95
C GLU A 313 1.35 10.36 41.76
N HIS A 314 1.65 9.06 41.74
CA HIS A 314 1.26 8.15 40.68
C HIS A 314 -0.25 8.07 40.50
N GLU A 315 -0.98 7.79 41.58
CA GLU A 315 -2.45 7.71 41.57
C GLU A 315 -3.09 9.01 41.09
N SER A 316 -2.64 10.15 41.61
CA SER A 316 -3.20 11.46 41.21
C SER A 316 -2.98 11.78 39.73
N ILE A 317 -1.81 11.45 39.18
CA ILE A 317 -1.49 11.62 37.76
C ILE A 317 -2.34 10.67 36.91
N LEU A 318 -2.52 9.42 37.32
CA LEU A 318 -3.33 8.45 36.59
C LEU A 318 -4.81 8.87 36.54
N ILE A 319 -5.36 9.42 37.61
CA ILE A 319 -6.72 9.99 37.60
C ILE A 319 -6.82 11.05 36.51
N LYS A 320 -5.88 12.01 36.48
CA LYS A 320 -5.85 13.07 35.47
C LYS A 320 -5.69 12.53 34.05
N MET A 321 -4.79 11.58 33.82
CA MET A 321 -4.58 10.98 32.51
C MET A 321 -5.82 10.22 32.02
N ASN A 322 -6.56 9.56 32.92
CA ASN A 322 -7.81 8.91 32.59
C ASN A 322 -8.91 9.92 32.21
N GLU A 323 -8.98 11.07 32.88
CA GLU A 323 -9.88 12.16 32.45
C GLU A 323 -9.54 12.64 31.04
N ILE A 324 -8.26 12.91 30.75
CA ILE A 324 -7.80 13.32 29.41
C ILE A 324 -8.13 12.23 28.38
N LYS A 325 -7.88 10.96 28.70
CA LYS A 325 -8.20 9.81 27.85
C LYS A 325 -9.68 9.77 27.48
N GLN A 326 -10.57 9.99 28.44
CA GLN A 326 -12.02 9.99 28.20
C GLN A 326 -12.42 11.12 27.25
N LYS A 327 -11.89 12.32 27.45
CA LYS A 327 -12.15 13.47 26.56
C LYS A 327 -11.64 13.23 25.14
N LEU A 328 -10.43 12.69 24.98
CA LEU A 328 -9.88 12.31 23.67
C LEU A 328 -10.72 11.22 22.99
N THR A 329 -11.15 10.22 23.76
CA THR A 329 -12.02 9.14 23.25
C THR A 329 -13.35 9.67 22.73
N ALA A 330 -13.94 10.67 23.41
CA ALA A 330 -15.17 11.32 22.95
C ALA A 330 -15.01 12.04 21.60
N LEU A 331 -13.79 12.44 21.24
CA LEU A 331 -13.45 13.01 19.92
C LEU A 331 -13.00 11.96 18.90
N GLY A 332 -13.06 10.66 19.25
CA GLY A 332 -12.59 9.56 18.40
C GLY A 332 -11.06 9.43 18.32
N ILE A 333 -10.32 10.08 19.23
CA ILE A 333 -8.85 10.07 19.25
C ILE A 333 -8.36 8.89 20.08
N SER A 334 -7.58 7.99 19.47
CA SER A 334 -7.04 6.83 20.16
C SER A 334 -5.88 7.21 21.07
N SER A 335 -5.96 6.79 22.34
CA SER A 335 -4.93 7.09 23.33
C SER A 335 -4.58 5.93 24.25
N LYS A 336 -3.31 5.87 24.66
CA LYS A 336 -2.76 4.84 25.56
C LYS A 336 -2.04 5.49 26.74
N ILE A 337 -2.29 5.00 27.95
CA ILE A 337 -1.48 5.31 29.13
C ILE A 337 -0.43 4.20 29.26
N ASP A 338 0.85 4.57 29.29
CA ASP A 338 1.96 3.64 29.50
C ASP A 338 2.40 3.63 30.95
N ASP A 339 1.70 2.81 31.72
CA ASP A 339 1.85 2.74 33.18
C ASP A 339 2.83 1.68 33.68
N ARG A 340 3.71 1.18 32.80
CA ARG A 340 4.72 0.17 33.19
C ARG A 340 5.72 0.78 34.18
N ASP A 341 5.59 0.50 35.46
CA ASP A 341 6.45 1.00 36.54
C ASP A 341 7.87 0.40 36.52
N ASN A 342 8.03 -0.77 35.89
CA ASN A 342 9.31 -1.43 35.69
C ASN A 342 10.23 -0.75 34.65
N LEU A 343 9.78 0.32 34.00
CA LEU A 343 10.54 1.05 32.96
C LEU A 343 10.66 2.53 33.30
N ARG A 344 11.87 3.09 33.12
CA ARG A 344 12.11 4.53 33.26
C ARG A 344 11.38 5.33 32.17
N SER A 345 10.90 6.53 32.50
CA SER A 345 10.21 7.43 31.56
C SER A 345 10.98 7.67 30.27
N GLY A 346 12.28 7.92 30.34
CA GLY A 346 13.13 8.10 29.16
C GLY A 346 13.19 6.87 28.23
N PHE A 347 13.05 5.66 28.77
CA PHE A 347 12.94 4.45 27.95
C PHE A 347 11.59 4.40 27.23
N LYS A 348 10.49 4.65 27.95
CA LYS A 348 9.14 4.72 27.37
C LYS A 348 9.08 5.77 26.25
N PHE A 349 9.68 6.94 26.47
CA PHE A 349 9.74 8.02 25.48
C PHE A 349 10.37 7.54 24.17
N ALA A 350 11.56 6.93 24.26
CA ALA A 350 12.27 6.42 23.10
C ALA A 350 11.52 5.26 22.42
N GLU A 351 10.84 4.40 23.18
CA GLU A 351 10.04 3.31 22.60
C GLU A 351 8.87 3.86 21.76
N TRP A 352 8.13 4.83 22.29
CA TRP A 352 6.98 5.40 21.58
C TRP A 352 7.37 6.33 20.43
N GLU A 353 8.52 7.01 20.54
CA GLU A 353 9.13 7.72 19.41
C GLU A 353 9.54 6.73 18.30
N LEU A 354 10.17 5.60 18.66
CA LEU A 354 10.54 4.53 17.72
C LEU A 354 9.32 3.93 17.01
N LYS A 355 8.24 3.69 17.76
CA LYS A 355 6.96 3.19 17.23
C LYS A 355 6.16 4.25 16.46
N GLY A 356 6.60 5.51 16.46
CA GLY A 356 6.02 6.57 15.63
C GLY A 356 4.67 7.07 16.10
N VAL A 357 4.38 7.01 17.40
CA VAL A 357 3.15 7.60 17.97
C VAL A 357 3.18 9.12 17.74
N PRO A 358 2.17 9.71 17.08
CA PRO A 358 2.20 11.13 16.67
C PRO A 358 2.43 12.12 17.81
N VAL A 359 1.75 11.94 18.94
CA VAL A 359 1.84 12.83 20.10
C VAL A 359 2.13 12.04 21.37
N ARG A 360 3.13 12.47 22.13
CA ARG A 360 3.34 12.03 23.52
C ARG A 360 2.93 13.14 24.48
N ILE A 361 2.20 12.77 25.53
CA ILE A 361 1.97 13.59 26.71
C ILE A 361 2.81 13.04 27.86
N ALA A 362 3.51 13.89 28.58
CA ALA A 362 4.11 13.57 29.86
C ALA A 362 3.53 14.49 30.94
N VAL A 363 3.21 13.90 32.09
CA VAL A 363 2.67 14.63 33.25
C VAL A 363 3.41 14.16 34.49
N GLY A 364 4.03 15.10 35.20
CA GLY A 364 4.60 14.88 36.53
C GLY A 364 4.03 15.83 37.59
N PRO A 365 4.54 15.77 38.83
CA PRO A 365 4.01 16.56 39.95
C PRO A 365 4.03 18.07 39.69
N ARG A 366 5.11 18.58 39.06
CA ARG A 366 5.24 20.00 38.71
C ARG A 366 4.22 20.45 37.66
N ASP A 367 3.83 19.55 36.77
CA ASP A 367 2.82 19.83 35.74
C ASP A 367 1.42 19.82 36.35
N MET A 368 1.17 18.92 37.30
CA MET A 368 -0.05 18.89 38.11
C MET A 368 -0.23 20.18 38.92
N GLU A 369 0.82 20.66 39.60
CA GLU A 369 0.80 21.93 40.36
C GLU A 369 0.51 23.15 39.48
N LYS A 370 1.03 23.17 38.25
CA LYS A 370 0.89 24.29 37.31
C LYS A 370 -0.36 24.20 36.42
N GLY A 371 -1.08 23.09 36.47
CA GLY A 371 -2.19 22.82 35.54
C GLY A 371 -1.74 22.70 34.08
N THR A 372 -0.52 22.22 33.83
CA THR A 372 0.06 22.06 32.48
C THR A 372 0.33 20.59 32.14
N VAL A 373 0.74 20.32 30.90
CA VAL A 373 1.35 19.04 30.46
C VAL A 373 2.50 19.31 29.48
N GLU A 374 3.48 18.42 29.40
CA GLU A 374 4.45 18.41 28.28
C GLU A 374 3.86 17.65 27.09
N LEU A 375 3.77 18.28 25.92
CA LEU A 375 3.51 17.62 24.65
C LEU A 375 4.81 17.48 23.86
N ALA A 376 5.00 16.33 23.23
CA ALA A 376 6.06 16.10 22.26
C ALA A 376 5.48 15.57 20.94
N ARG A 377 5.86 16.21 19.83
CA ARG A 377 5.48 15.81 18.48
C ARG A 377 6.48 14.84 17.90
N ARG A 378 6.02 13.78 17.24
CA ARG A 378 6.93 12.82 16.59
C ARG A 378 7.55 13.34 15.30
N ASP A 379 6.80 14.05 14.47
CA ASP A 379 7.21 14.49 13.13
C ASP A 379 8.36 15.52 13.12
N THR A 380 8.43 16.34 14.17
CA THR A 380 9.40 17.44 14.32
C THR A 380 10.30 17.30 15.56
N LEU A 381 9.97 16.38 16.48
CA LEU A 381 10.61 16.24 17.79
C LEU A 381 10.48 17.49 18.68
N ALA A 382 9.63 18.45 18.29
CA ALA A 382 9.36 19.64 19.07
C ALA A 382 8.59 19.30 20.35
N LYS A 383 8.87 20.07 21.41
CA LYS A 383 8.19 19.97 22.70
C LYS A 383 7.59 21.31 23.08
N GLU A 384 6.43 21.25 23.72
CA GLU A 384 5.76 22.42 24.28
C GLU A 384 5.08 22.08 25.60
N PHE A 385 4.85 23.09 26.43
CA PHE A 385 4.02 22.98 27.62
C PHE A 385 2.71 23.70 27.39
N VAL A 386 1.59 23.00 27.56
CA VAL A 386 0.25 23.56 27.34
C VAL A 386 -0.63 23.37 28.57
N SER A 387 -1.72 24.12 28.64
CA SER A 387 -2.73 23.98 29.70
C SER A 387 -3.40 22.61 29.63
N GLN A 388 -3.75 22.05 30.79
CA GLN A 388 -4.62 20.87 30.90
C GLN A 388 -6.07 21.19 30.51
N GLU A 389 -6.48 22.46 30.61
CA GLU A 389 -7.81 22.92 30.23
C GLU A 389 -7.92 23.00 28.70
N GLY A 390 -8.96 22.36 28.14
CA GLY A 390 -9.19 22.32 26.69
C GLY A 390 -8.16 21.50 25.90
N ILE A 391 -7.35 20.68 26.57
CA ILE A 391 -6.26 19.91 25.95
C ILE A 391 -6.74 19.01 24.79
N GLU A 392 -7.95 18.47 24.89
CA GLU A 392 -8.55 17.62 23.86
C GLU A 392 -8.72 18.33 22.51
N ILE A 393 -9.06 19.63 22.54
CA ILE A 393 -9.22 20.46 21.34
C ILE A 393 -7.85 20.83 20.78
N HIS A 394 -6.89 21.16 21.65
CA HIS A 394 -5.50 21.40 21.22
C HIS A 394 -4.90 20.18 20.53
N ILE A 395 -5.07 18.99 21.11
CA ILE A 395 -4.58 17.74 20.54
C ILE A 395 -5.26 17.44 19.21
N GLN A 396 -6.59 17.64 19.08
CA GLN A 396 -7.28 17.43 17.83
C GLN A 396 -6.68 18.28 16.70
N LYS A 397 -6.50 19.58 16.94
CA LYS A 397 -5.85 20.48 15.99
C LYS A 397 -4.39 20.08 15.72
N LEU A 398 -3.65 19.69 16.76
CA LEU A 398 -2.26 19.27 16.62
C LEU A 398 -2.11 18.04 15.73
N LEU A 399 -3.03 17.07 15.81
CA LEU A 399 -3.03 15.91 14.93
C LEU A 399 -3.31 16.30 13.48
N ASP A 400 -4.21 17.26 13.23
CA ASP A 400 -4.42 17.79 11.88
C ASP A 400 -3.17 18.51 11.34
N ASP A 401 -2.51 19.32 12.17
CA ASP A 401 -1.26 20.01 11.82
C ASP A 401 -0.12 19.02 11.54
N ILE A 402 -0.02 17.92 12.30
CA ILE A 402 0.96 16.85 12.05
C ILE A 402 0.66 16.14 10.71
N GLN A 403 -0.60 15.80 10.44
CA GLN A 403 -1.00 15.16 9.18
C GLN A 403 -0.61 16.03 7.97
N ALA A 404 -0.90 17.34 8.04
CA ALA A 404 -0.58 18.30 7.01
C ALA A 404 0.93 18.51 6.85
N ASN A 405 1.68 18.59 7.96
CA ASN A 405 3.13 18.76 7.93
C ASN A 405 3.84 17.54 7.30
N ILE A 406 3.41 16.31 7.63
CA ILE A 406 3.94 15.09 7.01
C ILE A 406 3.70 15.10 5.50
N TYR A 407 2.48 15.46 5.05
CA TYR A 407 2.16 15.53 3.63
C TYR A 407 3.01 16.58 2.92
N LYS A 408 3.10 17.80 3.49
CA LYS A 408 3.87 18.90 2.92
C LYS A 408 5.35 18.51 2.76
N LYS A 409 5.95 17.90 3.79
CA LYS A 409 7.35 17.48 3.74
C LYS A 409 7.60 16.46 2.62
N ALA A 410 6.72 15.48 2.47
CA ALA A 410 6.82 14.49 1.39
C ALA A 410 6.59 15.12 0.00
N LEU A 411 5.65 16.08 -0.09
CA LEU A 411 5.36 16.81 -1.32
C LEU A 411 6.54 17.67 -1.76
N ASP A 412 7.07 18.50 -0.86
CA ASP A 412 8.25 19.33 -1.10
C ASP A 412 9.44 18.48 -1.55
N PHE A 413 9.63 17.30 -0.93
CA PHE A 413 10.68 16.35 -1.33
C PHE A 413 10.47 15.82 -2.76
N ARG A 414 9.26 15.35 -3.08
CA ARG A 414 8.95 14.84 -4.42
C ARG A 414 9.16 15.93 -5.48
N ASP A 415 8.66 17.13 -5.22
CA ASP A 415 8.70 18.25 -6.16
C ASP A 415 10.15 18.73 -6.38
N ALA A 416 10.96 18.80 -5.32
CA ALA A 416 12.39 19.12 -5.42
C ALA A 416 13.21 18.04 -6.18
N ASN A 417 12.74 16.80 -6.20
CA ASN A 417 13.36 15.66 -6.90
C ASN A 417 12.63 15.28 -8.19
N THR A 418 11.76 16.15 -8.71
CA THR A 418 11.11 15.98 -10.01
C THR A 418 11.69 17.00 -10.98
N VAL A 419 12.38 16.55 -12.03
CA VAL A 419 13.11 17.42 -12.95
C VAL A 419 12.76 17.13 -14.41
N LYS A 420 12.60 18.18 -15.23
CA LYS A 420 12.48 18.06 -16.69
C LYS A 420 13.86 17.74 -17.28
N VAL A 421 13.91 16.78 -18.21
CA VAL A 421 15.16 16.37 -18.90
C VAL A 421 14.88 16.19 -20.39
N ASP A 422 15.71 16.82 -21.22
CA ASP A 422 15.51 16.91 -22.68
C ASP A 422 16.61 16.23 -23.51
N ASP A 423 17.68 15.75 -22.88
CA ASP A 423 18.77 15.06 -23.55
C ASP A 423 19.19 13.75 -22.84
N TYR A 424 19.64 12.77 -23.62
CA TYR A 424 19.93 11.44 -23.11
C TYR A 424 21.16 11.37 -22.19
N GLU A 425 22.13 12.25 -22.36
CA GLU A 425 23.33 12.27 -21.51
C GLU A 425 23.01 12.80 -20.12
N THR A 426 22.22 13.87 -20.03
CA THR A 426 21.68 14.36 -18.76
C THR A 426 20.76 13.33 -18.13
N PHE A 427 19.92 12.65 -18.92
CA PHE A 427 19.06 11.57 -18.43
C PHE A 427 19.85 10.48 -17.71
N LYS A 428 20.89 9.93 -18.36
CA LYS A 428 21.74 8.87 -17.78
C LYS A 428 22.43 9.30 -16.49
N LYS A 429 22.79 10.57 -16.35
CA LYS A 429 23.41 11.10 -15.11
C LYS A 429 22.36 11.25 -14.00
N ARG A 430 21.25 11.93 -14.30
CA ARG A 430 20.21 12.24 -13.31
C ARG A 430 19.50 10.99 -12.79
N ILE A 431 19.31 9.98 -13.61
CA ILE A 431 18.59 8.77 -13.20
C ILE A 431 19.35 7.93 -12.16
N GLU A 432 20.68 8.10 -12.09
CA GLU A 432 21.52 7.50 -11.05
C GLU A 432 21.35 8.19 -9.69
N GLU A 433 21.07 9.49 -9.69
CA GLU A 433 20.80 10.30 -8.48
C GLU A 433 19.44 9.95 -7.84
N GLY A 434 18.54 9.35 -8.63
CA GLY A 434 17.16 9.08 -8.25
C GLY A 434 16.22 10.26 -8.55
N GLY A 435 14.96 10.12 -8.17
CA GLY A 435 13.91 11.08 -8.44
C GLY A 435 13.08 10.73 -9.67
N PHE A 436 12.19 11.66 -10.03
CA PHE A 436 11.31 11.55 -11.19
C PHE A 436 11.86 12.43 -12.31
N LEU A 437 12.13 11.82 -13.46
CA LEU A 437 12.54 12.55 -14.65
C LEU A 437 11.36 12.71 -15.58
N LEU A 438 10.95 13.95 -15.83
CA LEU A 438 9.93 14.30 -16.81
C LEU A 438 10.58 14.44 -18.18
N CYS A 439 10.43 13.42 -19.03
CA CYS A 439 11.10 13.34 -20.32
C CYS A 439 10.08 13.20 -21.44
N HIS A 440 10.38 13.77 -22.60
CA HIS A 440 9.64 13.44 -23.83
C HIS A 440 9.93 12.00 -24.26
N TRP A 441 8.88 11.32 -24.73
CA TRP A 441 8.92 9.95 -25.25
C TRP A 441 8.11 9.84 -26.54
N ASP A 442 8.61 9.06 -27.50
CA ASP A 442 8.01 8.93 -28.84
C ASP A 442 6.87 7.92 -28.94
N GLY A 443 6.47 7.31 -27.83
CA GLY A 443 5.37 6.35 -27.79
C GLY A 443 5.76 4.92 -28.20
N THR A 444 7.05 4.62 -28.42
CA THR A 444 7.48 3.32 -28.92
C THR A 444 8.07 2.42 -27.84
N ALA A 445 7.71 1.13 -27.87
CA ALA A 445 8.27 0.12 -26.95
C ALA A 445 9.78 -0.09 -27.15
N GLU A 446 10.28 0.10 -28.38
CA GLU A 446 11.70 -0.03 -28.71
C GLU A 446 12.56 0.97 -27.93
N THR A 447 12.13 2.24 -27.84
CA THR A 447 12.89 3.26 -27.09
C THR A 447 12.80 3.01 -25.58
N GLU A 448 11.65 2.58 -25.08
CA GLU A 448 11.47 2.22 -23.67
C GLU A 448 12.38 1.04 -23.26
N GLU A 449 12.46 -0.01 -24.08
CA GLU A 449 13.32 -1.17 -23.85
C GLU A 449 14.81 -0.77 -23.85
N LYS A 450 15.23 0.07 -24.80
CA LYS A 450 16.61 0.56 -24.89
C LYS A 450 16.99 1.38 -23.66
N ILE A 451 16.15 2.31 -23.24
CA ILE A 451 16.37 3.11 -22.02
C ILE A 451 16.46 2.20 -20.79
N LYS A 452 15.58 1.19 -20.69
CA LYS A 452 15.57 0.20 -19.60
C LYS A 452 16.85 -0.61 -19.55
N ASN A 453 17.35 -1.08 -20.70
CA ASN A 453 18.59 -1.85 -20.77
C ASN A 453 19.82 -1.01 -20.40
N ASP A 454 19.85 0.25 -20.84
CA ASP A 454 20.98 1.15 -20.59
C ASP A 454 21.03 1.65 -19.13
N THR A 455 19.86 1.89 -18.50
CA THR A 455 19.78 2.66 -17.24
C THR A 455 19.05 1.96 -16.09
N LYS A 456 18.33 0.87 -16.38
CA LYS A 456 17.38 0.17 -15.49
C LYS A 456 16.14 0.99 -15.12
N ALA A 457 15.97 2.19 -15.68
CA ALA A 457 14.78 2.98 -15.47
C ALA A 457 13.66 2.54 -16.42
N THR A 458 12.43 2.63 -15.93
CA THR A 458 11.24 2.39 -16.76
C THR A 458 10.33 3.61 -16.73
N ILE A 459 9.43 3.69 -17.70
CA ILE A 459 8.33 4.65 -17.64
C ILE A 459 7.44 4.22 -16.48
N ARG A 460 7.31 5.10 -15.49
CA ARG A 460 6.47 4.87 -14.31
C ARG A 460 5.03 5.15 -14.63
N CYS A 461 4.76 6.28 -15.24
CA CYS A 461 3.46 6.60 -15.81
C CYS A 461 3.57 7.75 -16.81
N ILE A 462 2.55 7.84 -17.65
CA ILE A 462 2.17 9.01 -18.44
C ILE A 462 1.20 9.80 -17.55
N PRO A 463 1.61 10.96 -16.99
CA PRO A 463 0.78 11.72 -16.07
C PRO A 463 -0.58 12.08 -16.67
N MET A 464 -1.63 12.05 -15.86
CA MET A 464 -2.99 12.45 -16.27
C MET A 464 -3.41 13.77 -15.60
N GLU A 465 -3.10 13.93 -14.32
CA GLU A 465 -3.41 15.15 -13.58
C GLU A 465 -2.32 16.19 -13.82
N ASN A 466 -2.72 17.43 -14.13
CA ASN A 466 -1.80 18.52 -14.48
C ASN A 466 -0.83 18.16 -15.63
N ALA A 467 -1.27 17.26 -16.52
CA ALA A 467 -0.51 16.92 -17.72
C ALA A 467 -0.49 18.14 -18.65
N GLU A 468 0.69 18.68 -18.88
CA GLU A 468 0.91 19.73 -19.88
C GLU A 468 1.11 19.06 -21.24
N GLU A 469 0.25 19.38 -22.21
CA GLU A 469 0.59 19.13 -23.62
C GLU A 469 1.78 20.03 -23.96
N GLU A 470 2.93 19.38 -24.12
CA GLU A 470 4.21 20.01 -24.40
C GLU A 470 4.79 19.27 -25.61
N GLU A 471 4.85 19.95 -26.75
CA GLU A 471 5.53 19.41 -27.92
C GLU A 471 7.04 19.42 -27.69
N GLY A 472 7.69 18.31 -27.97
CA GLY A 472 9.12 18.15 -27.81
C GLY A 472 9.65 16.95 -28.59
N PHE A 473 10.86 16.53 -28.24
CA PHE A 473 11.54 15.43 -28.91
C PHE A 473 11.93 14.37 -27.91
N CYS A 474 11.65 13.11 -28.23
CA CYS A 474 11.98 11.96 -27.41
C CYS A 474 13.43 12.02 -26.96
N VAL A 475 13.64 11.91 -25.65
CA VAL A 475 14.96 12.05 -25.00
C VAL A 475 15.99 11.08 -25.57
N TYR A 476 15.54 9.94 -26.12
CA TYR A 476 16.40 8.91 -26.72
C TYR A 476 16.48 8.99 -28.25
N SER A 477 15.34 8.98 -28.95
CA SER A 477 15.29 8.84 -30.41
C SER A 477 15.31 10.16 -31.18
N GLY A 478 15.05 11.30 -30.51
CA GLY A 478 14.86 12.60 -31.15
C GLY A 478 13.59 12.70 -32.00
N LYS A 479 12.70 11.69 -31.99
CA LYS A 479 11.41 11.75 -32.70
C LYS A 479 10.40 12.63 -31.95
N PRO A 480 9.38 13.18 -32.62
CA PRO A 480 8.37 14.03 -31.99
C PRO A 480 7.64 13.35 -30.82
N SER A 481 7.31 14.13 -29.80
CA SER A 481 6.59 13.73 -28.59
C SER A 481 5.62 14.83 -28.17
N ARG A 482 4.40 14.47 -27.78
CA ARG A 482 3.32 15.43 -27.45
C ARG A 482 3.19 15.77 -25.97
N GLN A 483 3.84 14.99 -25.12
CA GLN A 483 3.80 15.17 -23.67
C GLN A 483 5.01 14.50 -23.02
N ARG A 484 5.31 14.92 -21.79
CA ARG A 484 6.34 14.27 -20.97
C ARG A 484 5.76 13.08 -20.22
N VAL A 485 6.58 12.04 -20.09
CA VAL A 485 6.33 10.87 -19.24
C VAL A 485 7.28 10.89 -18.06
N ILE A 486 6.94 10.16 -16.99
CA ILE A 486 7.80 10.03 -15.82
C ILE A 486 8.66 8.80 -15.96
N PHE A 487 9.98 8.98 -15.99
CA PHE A 487 10.96 7.92 -15.79
C PHE A 487 11.46 7.92 -14.35
N ALA A 488 11.69 6.72 -13.81
CA ALA A 488 12.40 6.54 -12.55
C ALA A 488 12.97 5.12 -12.45
N ARG A 489 13.91 4.94 -11.52
CA ARG A 489 14.23 3.60 -11.00
C ARG A 489 13.16 3.17 -10.02
N ALA A 490 12.68 1.94 -10.16
CA ALA A 490 11.59 1.40 -9.35
C ALA A 490 12.07 0.35 -8.34
N TYR A 491 11.21 0.08 -7.36
CA TYR A 491 11.37 -0.96 -6.33
C TYR A 491 10.97 -2.36 -6.78
#